data_AF-A0A1C6SQZ5-F1
#
_entry.id   AF-A0A1C6SQZ5-F1
#
_cell.length_a   1.000
_cell.length_b   1.000
_cell.length_c   1.000
_cell.angle_alpha   90.00
_cell.angle_beta   90.00
_cell.angle_gamma   90.00
#
_symmetry.space_group_name_H-M   'P 1'
#
loop_
_entity.id
_entity.type
_entity.pdbx_description
1 polymer ?
#
loop_
_entity_poly.entity_id
_entity_poly.type
_entity_poly.pdbx_seq_one_letter_code
_entity_poly.pdbx_strand_id
1 'polypeptide(L)'
;MKDPTVAERVRRHRAHKSGDHSLCLPGRNDCVPPPVEVPETAPDVTGADLPPAPTGLRKRGARLWSATVAELPGMTVRDQVLLEEACRTVDRLDRLDAILDGRDAVWARLRKAKGEGPVTLVVDQVLTESRQQQAALTRMLQQLGRGRRPMPTGQRPAAADAGKGGDGRARGVTDLTARIEAARRSQAAG
;
A
#
# COMPACT_ATOMS: atom_id res chain seq x y z
N MET A 1 -3.50 12.59 -31.66
CA MET A 1 -2.48 11.56 -31.96
C MET A 1 -1.93 11.89 -33.33
N LYS A 2 -0.64 12.22 -33.49
CA LYS A 2 -0.07 12.54 -34.82
C LYS A 2 -0.08 11.26 -35.66
N ASP A 3 -0.55 11.34 -36.91
CA ASP A 3 -0.43 10.22 -37.84
C ASP A 3 1.05 9.87 -38.03
N PRO A 4 1.43 8.59 -37.88
CA PRO A 4 2.81 8.18 -38.07
C PRO A 4 3.19 8.36 -39.54
N THR A 5 4.37 8.95 -39.75
CA THR A 5 4.92 9.16 -41.09
C THR A 5 5.08 7.84 -41.84
N VAL A 6 5.13 7.90 -43.18
CA VAL A 6 5.36 6.71 -44.03
C VAL A 6 6.64 5.98 -43.61
N ALA A 7 7.69 6.72 -43.25
CA ALA A 7 8.95 6.15 -42.76
C ALA A 7 8.77 5.32 -41.48
N GLU A 8 7.95 5.79 -40.54
CA GLU A 8 7.68 5.07 -39.30
C GLU A 8 6.85 3.81 -39.53
N ARG A 9 5.91 3.85 -40.48
CA ARG A 9 5.14 2.67 -40.89
C ARG A 9 6.03 1.58 -41.48
N VAL A 10 6.99 1.96 -42.35
CA VAL A 10 7.95 1.02 -42.96
C VAL A 10 8.89 0.44 -41.90
N ARG A 11 9.38 1.25 -40.95
CA ARG A 11 10.24 0.78 -39.85
C ARG A 11 9.54 -0.29 -39.01
N ARG A 12 8.29 -0.04 -38.61
CA ARG A 12 7.48 -1.00 -37.84
C ARG A 12 7.23 -2.29 -38.62
N HIS A 13 6.92 -2.18 -39.92
CA HIS A 13 6.70 -3.34 -40.77
C HIS A 13 7.95 -4.23 -40.89
N ARG A 14 9.14 -3.63 -41.05
CA ARG A 14 10.39 -4.39 -41.11
C ARG A 14 10.72 -5.08 -39.79
N ALA A 15 10.59 -4.38 -38.66
CA ALA A 15 10.83 -4.95 -37.33
C ALA A 15 9.91 -6.17 -37.06
N HIS A 16 8.62 -6.01 -37.35
CA HIS A 16 7.66 -7.10 -37.21
C HIS A 16 7.99 -8.30 -38.13
N LYS A 17 8.36 -8.05 -39.39
CA LYS A 17 8.75 -9.11 -40.34
C LYS A 17 10.03 -9.85 -39.92
N SER A 18 10.91 -9.20 -39.17
CA SER A 18 12.12 -9.83 -38.61
C SER A 18 11.90 -10.48 -37.24
N GLY A 19 10.67 -10.51 -36.71
CA GLY A 19 10.35 -11.08 -35.40
C GLY A 19 10.66 -10.16 -34.21
N ASP A 20 11.01 -8.90 -34.45
CA ASP A 20 11.16 -7.87 -33.42
C ASP A 20 9.83 -7.16 -33.19
N HIS A 21 9.19 -7.48 -32.06
CA HIS A 21 7.88 -6.96 -31.70
C HIS A 21 7.93 -5.67 -30.86
N SER A 22 9.12 -5.12 -30.58
CA SER A 22 9.31 -3.93 -29.71
C SER A 22 8.61 -2.65 -30.21
N LEU A 23 8.32 -2.59 -31.52
CA LEU A 23 7.66 -1.44 -32.17
C LEU A 23 6.21 -1.72 -32.59
N CYS A 24 5.62 -2.83 -32.13
CA CYS A 24 4.24 -3.17 -32.46
C CYS A 24 3.23 -2.23 -31.77
N LEU A 25 2.13 -1.95 -32.47
CA LEU A 25 1.04 -1.17 -31.91
C LEU A 25 0.21 -2.06 -30.95
N PRO A 26 -0.16 -1.56 -29.76
CA PRO A 26 -1.03 -2.29 -28.86
C PRO A 26 -2.41 -2.50 -29.51
N GLY A 27 -2.90 -3.74 -29.50
CA GLY A 27 -4.22 -4.11 -30.05
C GLY A 27 -4.23 -4.62 -31.50
N ARG A 28 -3.07 -4.92 -32.10
CA ARG A 28 -3.00 -5.56 -33.43
C ARG A 28 -3.24 -7.07 -33.32
N ASN A 29 -4.31 -7.57 -33.93
CA ASN A 29 -4.76 -8.97 -33.83
C ASN A 29 -3.83 -10.00 -34.50
N ASP A 30 -2.86 -9.55 -35.29
CA ASP A 30 -1.87 -10.37 -36.00
C ASP A 30 -0.53 -10.50 -35.25
N CYS A 31 -0.47 -9.99 -34.02
CA CYS A 31 0.72 -9.99 -33.20
C CYS A 31 0.43 -10.63 -31.84
N VAL A 32 0.70 -11.93 -31.71
CA VAL A 32 0.82 -12.57 -30.40
C VAL A 32 2.23 -12.26 -29.90
N PRO A 33 2.42 -11.38 -28.90
CA PRO A 33 3.75 -11.19 -28.33
C PRO A 33 4.24 -12.55 -27.78
N PRO A 34 5.54 -12.87 -27.89
CA PRO A 34 6.06 -14.07 -27.24
C PRO A 34 5.67 -14.00 -25.77
N PRO A 35 5.23 -15.12 -25.16
CA PRO A 35 4.89 -15.12 -23.76
C PRO A 35 6.10 -14.58 -23.00
N VAL A 36 5.89 -13.48 -22.26
CA VAL A 36 6.88 -13.03 -21.30
C VAL A 36 6.99 -14.19 -20.32
N GLU A 37 8.15 -14.84 -20.30
CA GLU A 37 8.48 -15.82 -19.27
C GLU A 37 8.54 -15.07 -17.94
N VAL A 38 7.37 -14.90 -17.32
CA VAL A 38 7.27 -14.64 -15.90
C VAL A 38 7.74 -15.95 -15.27
N PRO A 39 8.85 -15.98 -14.52
CA PRO A 39 9.24 -17.20 -13.82
C PRO A 39 8.09 -17.60 -12.89
N GLU A 40 7.32 -18.59 -13.32
CA GLU A 40 6.33 -19.24 -12.50
C GLU A 40 7.09 -19.94 -11.38
N THR A 41 6.68 -19.65 -10.16
CA THR A 41 7.26 -20.13 -8.89
C THR A 41 8.60 -19.49 -8.53
N ALA A 42 8.51 -18.40 -7.78
CA ALA A 42 9.50 -18.19 -6.72
C ALA A 42 9.51 -19.45 -5.84
N PRO A 43 10.67 -19.96 -5.42
CA PRO A 43 10.75 -21.17 -4.63
C PRO A 43 9.88 -21.02 -3.38
N ASP A 44 8.90 -21.90 -3.25
CA ASP A 44 8.16 -22.08 -2.02
C ASP A 44 9.19 -22.56 -0.98
N VAL A 45 9.57 -21.67 -0.07
CA VAL A 45 10.60 -21.93 0.95
C VAL A 45 10.01 -22.95 1.93
N THR A 46 10.12 -24.22 1.56
CA THR A 46 9.68 -25.35 2.34
C THR A 46 10.77 -25.70 3.35
N GLY A 47 10.55 -25.24 4.58
CA GLY A 47 10.92 -25.93 5.83
C GLY A 47 12.40 -26.13 6.15
N ALA A 48 13.00 -25.17 6.86
CA ALA A 48 13.77 -25.35 8.11
C ALA A 48 14.51 -24.06 8.50
N ASP A 49 14.87 -23.25 7.52
CA ASP A 49 15.54 -21.96 7.74
C ASP A 49 14.52 -20.83 7.60
N LEU A 50 14.15 -20.23 8.74
CA LEU A 50 13.39 -19.00 8.77
C LEU A 50 14.15 -17.94 7.93
N PRO A 51 13.50 -17.23 7.00
CA PRO A 51 14.19 -16.21 6.21
C PRO A 51 14.84 -15.18 7.14
N PRO A 52 16.13 -14.84 6.89
CA PRO A 52 16.85 -13.90 7.73
C PRO A 52 16.15 -12.54 7.69
N ALA A 53 16.23 -11.80 8.80
CA ALA A 53 15.67 -10.46 8.85
C ALA A 53 16.32 -9.54 7.79
N PRO A 54 15.52 -8.71 7.10
CA PRO A 54 16.04 -7.71 6.18
C PRO A 54 17.07 -6.81 6.84
N THR A 55 18.08 -6.42 6.06
CA THR A 55 19.12 -5.50 6.53
C THR A 55 18.54 -4.12 6.82
N GLY A 56 19.09 -3.44 7.83
CA GLY A 56 18.69 -2.06 8.18
C GLY A 56 17.42 -1.91 9.03
N LEU A 57 16.76 -3.02 9.41
CA LEU A 57 15.69 -2.98 10.40
C LEU A 57 16.23 -2.56 11.78
N ARG A 58 15.44 -1.75 12.49
CA ARG A 58 15.70 -1.39 13.89
C ARG A 58 15.02 -2.39 14.82
N LYS A 59 15.15 -2.15 16.13
CA LYS A 59 14.73 -3.09 17.17
C LYS A 59 13.27 -3.53 17.03
N ARG A 60 12.33 -2.63 16.70
CA ARG A 60 10.90 -2.98 16.67
C ARG A 60 10.51 -3.69 15.36
N GLY A 61 11.03 -3.25 14.22
CA GLY A 61 10.88 -3.93 12.94
C GLY A 61 11.48 -5.34 12.98
N ALA A 62 12.68 -5.51 13.52
CA ALA A 62 13.30 -6.83 13.67
C ALA A 62 12.47 -7.77 14.57
N ARG A 63 11.90 -7.25 15.68
CA ARG A 63 10.97 -8.03 16.51
C ARG A 63 9.71 -8.45 15.77
N LEU A 64 9.11 -7.54 14.99
CA LEU A 64 7.93 -7.86 14.19
C LEU A 64 8.25 -8.93 13.15
N TRP A 65 9.39 -8.82 12.47
CA TRP A 65 9.87 -9.83 11.51
C TRP A 65 9.98 -11.20 12.18
N SER A 66 10.78 -11.32 13.23
CA SER A 66 11.02 -12.61 13.90
C SER A 66 9.74 -13.24 14.44
N ALA A 67 8.86 -12.44 15.05
CA ALA A 67 7.58 -12.95 15.56
C ALA A 67 6.68 -13.44 14.41
N THR A 68 6.55 -12.65 13.34
CA THR A 68 5.63 -12.99 12.24
C THR A 68 6.11 -14.21 11.45
N VAL A 69 7.42 -14.31 11.17
CA VAL A 69 7.98 -15.46 10.45
C VAL A 69 7.84 -16.74 11.28
N ALA A 70 8.01 -16.65 12.61
CA ALA A 70 7.82 -17.79 13.52
C ALA A 70 6.34 -18.24 13.57
N GLU A 71 5.39 -17.30 13.57
CA GLU A 71 3.96 -17.59 13.57
C GLU A 71 3.45 -18.07 12.21
N LEU A 72 4.08 -17.63 11.12
CA LEU A 72 3.61 -17.86 9.76
C LEU A 72 4.68 -18.59 8.92
N PRO A 73 4.86 -19.92 9.09
CA PRO A 73 5.70 -20.69 8.18
C PRO A 73 5.07 -20.74 6.78
N GLY A 74 5.92 -20.83 5.74
CA GLY A 74 5.50 -20.95 4.34
C GLY A 74 4.99 -19.64 3.71
N MET A 75 5.55 -18.50 4.10
CA MET A 75 5.21 -17.21 3.47
C MET A 75 5.64 -17.16 2.01
N THR A 76 4.72 -16.75 1.14
CA THR A 76 5.05 -16.47 -0.26
C THR A 76 6.02 -15.29 -0.34
N VAL A 77 6.73 -15.13 -1.47
CA VAL A 77 7.59 -13.94 -1.69
C VAL A 77 6.80 -12.64 -1.56
N ARG A 78 5.53 -12.63 -2.00
CA ARG A 78 4.65 -11.48 -1.82
C ARG A 78 4.45 -11.14 -0.34
N ASP A 79 4.23 -12.14 0.50
CA ASP A 79 4.03 -11.95 1.94
C ASP A 79 5.33 -11.47 2.61
N GLN A 80 6.48 -11.98 2.19
CA GLN A 80 7.79 -11.55 2.70
C GLN A 80 8.06 -10.07 2.38
N VAL A 81 7.81 -9.63 1.14
CA VAL A 81 7.95 -8.21 0.74
C VAL A 81 6.99 -7.33 1.55
N LEU A 82 5.75 -7.78 1.72
CA LEU A 82 4.75 -7.04 2.49
C LEU A 82 5.11 -6.94 3.98
N LEU A 83 5.66 -8.01 4.56
CA LEU A 83 6.17 -8.03 5.93
C LEU A 83 7.39 -7.11 6.09
N GLU A 84 8.30 -7.10 5.12
CA GLU A 84 9.46 -6.20 5.14
C GLU A 84 9.03 -4.74 5.18
N GLU A 85 8.09 -4.33 4.33
CA GLU A 85 7.57 -2.96 4.32
C GLU A 85 6.80 -2.63 5.62
N ALA A 86 6.06 -3.59 6.19
CA ALA A 86 5.45 -3.41 7.49
C ALA A 86 6.48 -3.17 8.60
N CYS A 87 7.60 -3.91 8.60
CA CYS A 87 8.70 -3.74 9.55
C CYS A 87 9.34 -2.35 9.43
N ARG A 88 9.59 -1.88 8.20
CA ARG A 88 10.14 -0.54 7.93
C ARG A 88 9.19 0.56 8.39
N THR A 89 7.88 0.41 8.18
CA THR A 89 6.87 1.36 8.65
C THR A 89 6.83 1.42 10.18
N VAL A 90 6.93 0.28 10.85
CA VAL A 90 7.00 0.21 12.32
C VAL A 90 8.22 0.95 12.87
N ASP A 91 9.39 0.77 12.26
CA ASP A 91 10.60 1.48 12.66
C ASP A 91 10.54 3.00 12.39
N ARG A 92 9.83 3.40 11.32
CA ARG A 92 9.57 4.81 11.04
C ARG A 92 8.57 5.41 12.03
N LEU A 93 7.55 4.65 12.46
CA LEU A 93 6.63 5.06 13.50
C LEU A 93 7.34 5.27 14.84
N ASP A 94 8.26 4.38 15.24
CA ASP A 94 9.07 4.58 16.45
C ASP A 94 9.89 5.87 16.39
N ARG A 95 10.38 6.23 15.20
CA ARG A 95 11.10 7.49 15.02
C ARG A 95 10.16 8.70 15.11
N LEU A 96 9.00 8.64 14.46
CA LEU A 96 8.01 9.73 14.51
C LEU A 96 7.51 9.95 15.94
N ASP A 97 7.30 8.86 16.68
CA ASP A 97 6.98 8.87 18.11
C ASP A 97 8.09 9.53 18.94
N ALA A 98 9.35 9.16 18.71
CA ALA A 98 10.48 9.83 19.36
C ALA A 98 10.56 11.34 19.04
N ILE A 99 10.22 11.76 17.81
CA ILE A 99 10.15 13.18 17.44
C ILE A 99 9.00 13.89 18.18
N LEU A 100 7.82 13.27 18.24
CA LEU A 100 6.65 13.82 18.92
C LEU A 100 6.87 13.96 20.43
N ASP A 101 7.61 13.03 21.03
CA ASP A 101 7.97 13.04 22.45
C ASP A 101 9.20 13.90 22.76
N GLY A 102 9.80 14.55 21.76
CA GLY A 102 11.01 15.37 21.92
C GLY A 102 12.29 14.56 22.22
N ARG A 103 12.27 13.24 22.04
CA ARG A 103 13.41 12.33 22.19
C ARG A 103 14.32 12.26 20.94
N ASP A 104 13.84 12.71 19.79
CA ASP A 104 14.60 12.81 18.53
C ASP A 104 14.40 14.21 17.91
N ALA A 105 15.46 14.74 17.30
CA ALA A 105 15.46 16.07 16.70
C ALA A 105 15.15 15.99 15.19
N VAL A 106 13.96 16.48 14.83
CA VAL A 106 13.60 17.13 13.56
C VAL A 106 13.44 16.26 12.28
N TRP A 107 12.28 16.41 11.62
CA TRP A 107 12.12 16.33 10.16
C TRP A 107 11.71 17.73 9.67
N ALA A 108 12.69 18.58 9.38
CA ALA A 108 12.46 19.97 9.02
C ALA A 108 12.48 20.19 7.52
N ARG A 109 11.66 21.14 7.07
CA ARG A 109 11.91 21.88 5.83
C ARG A 109 12.31 23.30 6.21
N LEU A 110 13.47 23.74 5.71
CA LEU A 110 13.83 25.15 5.69
C LEU A 110 12.87 25.84 4.72
N ARG A 111 11.95 26.65 5.23
CA ARG A 111 11.16 27.55 4.40
C ARG A 111 11.88 28.90 4.39
N LYS A 112 12.45 29.29 3.24
CA LYS A 112 12.82 30.69 3.04
C LYS A 112 11.53 31.52 3.07
N ALA A 113 11.50 32.54 3.91
CA ALA A 113 10.50 33.60 3.79
C ALA A 113 10.59 34.21 2.38
N LYS A 114 9.47 34.70 1.82
CA LYS A 114 9.51 35.50 0.59
C LYS A 114 10.28 36.80 0.91
N GLY A 115 11.52 36.94 0.42
CA GLY A 115 12.40 38.11 0.63
C GLY A 115 13.68 37.79 1.43
N GLU A 116 14.43 38.82 1.84
CA GLU A 116 15.63 38.73 2.69
C GLU A 116 15.29 38.54 4.18
N GLY A 117 14.38 37.62 4.48
CA GLY A 117 13.97 37.29 5.86
C GLY A 117 14.75 36.11 6.46
N PRO A 118 14.76 35.96 7.81
CA PRO A 118 15.39 34.82 8.48
C PRO A 118 14.76 33.50 8.04
N VAL A 119 15.56 32.42 8.07
CA VAL A 119 15.11 31.08 7.70
C VAL A 119 14.35 30.46 8.88
N THR A 120 13.05 30.19 8.71
CA THR A 120 12.22 29.58 9.76
C THR A 120 12.24 28.05 9.63
N LEU A 121 12.57 27.38 10.73
CA LEU A 121 12.45 25.92 10.88
C LEU A 121 11.00 25.58 11.27
N VAL A 122 10.25 24.95 10.38
CA VAL A 122 8.84 24.59 10.62
C VAL A 122 8.71 23.06 10.68
N VAL A 123 8.26 22.53 11.82
CA VAL A 123 8.05 21.09 12.09
C VAL A 123 6.54 20.77 12.08
N ASP A 124 5.84 21.09 11.00
CA ASP A 124 4.36 21.19 11.07
C ASP A 124 3.56 19.92 10.78
N GLN A 125 4.15 18.77 10.45
CA GLN A 125 3.34 17.62 9.93
C GLN A 125 3.73 16.25 10.47
N VAL A 126 4.51 16.17 11.56
CA VAL A 126 4.95 14.87 12.13
C VAL A 126 3.75 14.03 12.59
N LEU A 127 2.76 14.65 13.23
CA LEU A 127 1.55 13.96 13.67
C LEU A 127 0.72 13.45 12.48
N THR A 128 0.61 14.24 11.42
CA THR A 128 -0.09 13.85 10.19
C THR A 128 0.58 12.65 9.52
N GLU A 129 1.91 12.70 9.38
CA GLU A 129 2.69 11.59 8.84
C GLU A 129 2.56 10.34 9.70
N SER A 130 2.62 10.47 11.03
CA SER A 130 2.42 9.36 11.96
C SER A 130 1.08 8.66 11.74
N ARG A 131 -0.02 9.43 11.61
CA ARG A 131 -1.35 8.87 11.32
C ARG A 131 -1.41 8.17 9.96
N GLN A 132 -0.76 8.72 8.94
CA GLN A 132 -0.72 8.10 7.61
C GLN A 132 0.05 6.76 7.64
N GLN A 133 1.19 6.72 8.33
CA GLN A 133 1.99 5.51 8.52
C GLN A 133 1.23 4.45 9.34
N GLN A 134 0.48 4.85 10.39
CA GLN A 134 -0.40 3.95 11.14
C GLN A 134 -1.49 3.32 10.26
N ALA A 135 -2.12 4.12 9.40
CA ALA A 135 -3.12 3.62 8.46
C ALA A 135 -2.51 2.66 7.43
N ALA A 136 -1.32 2.97 6.90
CA ALA A 136 -0.59 2.10 5.99
C ALA A 136 -0.22 0.77 6.65
N LEU A 137 0.33 0.80 7.86
CA LEU A 137 0.66 -0.39 8.64
C LEU A 137 -0.57 -1.29 8.86
N THR A 138 -1.68 -0.70 9.29
CA THR A 138 -2.94 -1.43 9.50
C THR A 138 -3.38 -2.17 8.24
N ARG A 139 -3.27 -1.53 7.07
CA ARG A 139 -3.62 -2.16 5.78
C ARG A 139 -2.67 -3.30 5.43
N MET A 140 -1.36 -3.13 5.63
CA MET A 140 -0.37 -4.18 5.35
C MET A 140 -0.59 -5.40 6.24
N LEU A 141 -0.81 -5.20 7.55
CA LEU A 141 -1.09 -6.31 8.47
C LEU A 141 -2.41 -7.03 8.13
N GLN A 142 -3.45 -6.30 7.72
CA GLN A 142 -4.68 -6.91 7.24
C GLN A 142 -4.48 -7.74 5.97
N GLN A 143 -3.63 -7.27 5.04
CA GLN A 143 -3.34 -8.01 3.81
C GLN A 143 -2.58 -9.31 4.10
N LEU A 144 -1.59 -9.29 4.99
CA LEU A 144 -0.90 -10.48 5.49
C LEU A 144 -1.88 -11.51 6.10
N GLY A 145 -2.89 -11.04 6.84
CA GLY A 145 -3.92 -11.91 7.43
C GLY A 145 -4.99 -12.41 6.45
N ARG A 146 -5.30 -11.66 5.37
CA ARG A 146 -6.39 -11.97 4.44
C ARG A 146 -6.06 -13.06 3.43
N GLY A 147 -4.80 -13.18 3.00
CA GLY A 147 -4.38 -14.22 2.05
C GLY A 147 -4.52 -15.65 2.60
N ARG A 148 -4.76 -15.80 3.90
CA ARG A 148 -4.71 -17.08 4.61
C ARG A 148 -6.00 -17.52 5.27
N ARG A 149 -7.05 -16.69 5.27
CA ARG A 149 -8.38 -17.18 5.66
C ARG A 149 -8.82 -18.14 4.56
N PRO A 150 -9.06 -19.43 4.85
CA PRO A 150 -9.62 -20.32 3.84
C PRO A 150 -10.91 -19.66 3.37
N MET A 151 -10.97 -19.33 2.08
CA MET A 151 -12.23 -19.01 1.44
C MET A 151 -13.14 -20.22 1.73
N PRO A 152 -14.34 -20.04 2.32
CA PRO A 152 -15.28 -21.14 2.38
C PRO A 152 -15.51 -21.59 0.94
N THR A 153 -15.04 -22.80 0.64
CA THR A 153 -15.23 -23.47 -0.63
C THR A 153 -16.73 -23.62 -0.85
N GLY A 154 -17.31 -22.72 -1.66
CA GLY A 154 -18.75 -22.76 -1.96
C GLY A 154 -19.40 -21.45 -2.39
N GLN A 155 -18.77 -20.28 -2.23
CA GLN A 155 -19.38 -19.03 -2.69
C GLN A 155 -18.61 -18.42 -3.86
N ARG A 156 -19.07 -18.79 -5.06
CA ARG A 156 -18.86 -18.01 -6.28
C ARG A 156 -19.39 -16.59 -5.99
N PRO A 157 -18.63 -15.50 -6.24
CA PRO A 157 -19.16 -14.15 -6.05
C PRO A 157 -20.34 -13.99 -7.02
N ALA A 158 -21.55 -14.00 -6.47
CA ALA A 158 -22.74 -13.70 -7.23
C ALA A 158 -22.62 -12.27 -7.76
N ALA A 159 -22.94 -12.11 -9.04
CA ALA A 159 -23.03 -10.83 -9.70
C ALA A 159 -23.83 -9.85 -8.83
N ALA A 160 -23.31 -8.63 -8.70
CA ALA A 160 -23.97 -7.54 -8.00
C ALA A 160 -25.30 -7.24 -8.72
N ASP A 161 -26.39 -7.75 -8.16
CA ASP A 161 -27.74 -7.31 -8.47
C ASP A 161 -28.08 -6.12 -7.55
N ALA A 162 -28.50 -5.03 -8.18
CA ALA A 162 -28.95 -3.82 -7.56
C ALA A 162 -30.38 -4.02 -7.02
N GLY A 163 -30.52 -4.22 -5.71
CA GLY A 163 -31.83 -4.43 -5.08
C GLY A 163 -31.90 -4.07 -3.60
N LYS A 164 -32.11 -2.77 -3.33
CA LYS A 164 -32.96 -2.14 -2.30
C LYS A 164 -33.38 -2.95 -1.03
N GLY A 165 -33.03 -2.38 0.14
CA GLY A 165 -33.62 -2.64 1.48
C GLY A 165 -32.86 -3.72 2.26
N GLY A 166 -32.52 -3.61 3.54
CA GLY A 166 -32.91 -2.73 4.63
C GLY A 166 -32.59 -3.50 5.92
N ASP A 167 -32.16 -2.80 6.96
CA ASP A 167 -31.93 -3.25 8.34
C ASP A 167 -30.77 -4.23 8.64
N GLY A 168 -29.65 -3.61 9.03
CA GLY A 168 -28.49 -4.30 9.57
C GLY A 168 -27.52 -3.35 10.27
N ARG A 169 -28.03 -2.57 11.24
CA ARG A 169 -27.30 -1.90 12.35
C ARG A 169 -25.80 -1.65 12.12
N ALA A 170 -25.45 -0.66 11.30
CA ALA A 170 -24.14 -0.03 11.32
C ALA A 170 -24.24 1.24 12.17
N ARG A 171 -23.81 1.19 13.43
CA ARG A 171 -23.54 2.37 14.27
C ARG A 171 -22.33 3.11 13.70
N GLY A 172 -22.55 3.85 12.61
CA GLY A 172 -21.57 4.70 11.97
C GLY A 172 -21.55 6.10 12.57
N VAL A 173 -20.48 6.85 12.25
CA VAL A 173 -20.19 8.21 12.71
C VAL A 173 -21.35 9.20 12.54
N THR A 174 -22.26 8.95 11.59
CA THR A 174 -23.48 9.75 11.37
C THR A 174 -24.46 9.70 12.53
N ASP A 175 -24.58 8.57 13.24
CA ASP A 175 -25.41 8.43 14.46
C ASP A 175 -24.82 9.24 15.63
N LEU A 176 -23.49 9.39 15.67
CA LEU A 176 -22.82 10.17 16.70
C LEU A 176 -23.07 11.68 16.52
N THR A 177 -23.01 12.18 15.27
CA THR A 177 -23.29 13.59 14.96
C THR A 177 -24.72 13.96 15.32
N ALA A 178 -25.69 13.11 14.99
CA ALA A 178 -27.11 13.35 15.32
C ALA A 178 -27.36 13.42 16.83
N ARG A 179 -26.65 12.60 17.64
CA ARG A 179 -26.75 12.63 19.10
C ARG A 179 -26.12 13.88 19.72
N ILE A 180 -25.02 14.37 19.16
CA ILE A 180 -24.38 15.61 19.61
C ILE A 180 -25.27 16.83 19.33
N GLU A 181 -25.93 16.86 18.17
CA GLU A 181 -26.85 17.95 17.81
C GLU A 181 -28.15 17.92 18.64
N ALA A 182 -28.64 16.73 19.00
CA ALA A 182 -29.79 16.59 19.90
C ALA A 182 -29.47 17.09 21.31
N ALA A 183 -28.29 16.75 21.85
CA ALA A 183 -27.84 17.19 23.17
C ALA A 183 -27.62 18.71 23.26
N ARG A 184 -27.17 19.35 22.18
CA ARG A 184 -27.03 20.81 22.12
C ARG A 184 -28.38 21.53 22.11
N ARG A 185 -29.39 20.96 21.45
CA ARG A 185 -30.74 21.53 21.44
C ARG A 185 -31.43 21.47 22.81
N SER A 186 -31.20 20.42 23.59
CA SER A 186 -31.74 20.34 24.95
C SER A 186 -31.03 21.27 25.93
N GLN A 187 -29.76 21.63 25.68
CA GLN A 187 -29.02 22.60 26.50
C GLN A 187 -29.36 24.06 26.18
N ALA A 188 -29.91 24.36 25.01
CA ALA A 188 -30.32 25.71 24.61
C ALA A 188 -31.78 26.06 25.00
N ALA A 189 -32.54 25.09 25.52
CA ALA A 189 -33.94 25.24 25.90
C ALA A 189 -34.17 25.12 27.42
N GLY A 190 -33.10 25.23 28.22
CA GLY A 190 -33.13 25.24 29.69
C GLY A 190 -32.56 26.52 30.25
#